data_AF-A0A2G4SY98-F1
#
_entry.id   AF-A0A2G4SY98-F1
#
_cell.length_a   1.000
_cell.length_b   1.000
_cell.length_c   1.000
_cell.angle_alpha   90.00
_cell.angle_beta   90.00
_cell.angle_gamma   90.00
#
_symmetry.space_group_name_H-M   'P 1'
#
loop_
_entity.id
_entity.type
_entity.pdbx_description
1 polymer ?
#
loop_
_entity_poly.entity_id
_entity_poly.type
_entity_poly.pdbx_seq_one_letter_code
_entity_poly.pdbx_strand_id
1 'polypeptide(L)'
;MSPIGQIRTRLRRLDITNNRILDIHYSGRNVVALLVHNDYVNELRKQLGRFKVTFKDDFDPCDPKVLRDPKHADLSPEERTILALMHHSDRMACALSYTHAPIK
;
A
#
# COMPACT_ATOMS: atom_id res chain seq x y z
N MET A 1 -10.94 0.22 -17.12
CA MET A 1 -10.49 -0.68 -16.03
C MET A 1 -9.75 0.18 -15.00
N SER A 2 -10.15 0.17 -13.72
CA SER A 2 -9.56 1.04 -12.71
C SER A 2 -8.06 0.73 -12.49
N PRO A 3 -7.25 1.70 -12.03
CA PRO A 3 -5.83 1.48 -11.75
C PRO A 3 -5.58 0.27 -10.81
N ILE A 4 -6.39 0.14 -9.75
CA ILE A 4 -6.34 -1.00 -8.83
C ILE A 4 -6.67 -2.32 -9.52
N GLY A 5 -7.68 -2.32 -10.41
CA GLY A 5 -8.04 -3.50 -11.20
C GLY A 5 -6.89 -3.98 -12.09
N GLN A 6 -6.12 -3.07 -12.68
CA GLN A 6 -4.94 -3.41 -13.47
C GLN A 6 -3.85 -4.08 -12.62
N ILE A 7 -3.60 -3.57 -11.40
CA ILE A 7 -2.66 -4.19 -10.47
C ILE A 7 -3.13 -5.60 -10.07
N ARG A 8 -4.42 -5.77 -9.72
CA ARG A 8 -4.99 -7.08 -9.40
C ARG A 8 -4.86 -8.08 -10.55
N THR A 9 -4.98 -7.63 -11.80
CA THR A 9 -4.75 -8.48 -12.97
C THR A 9 -3.26 -8.80 -13.16
N ARG A 10 -2.37 -7.83 -12.95
CA ARG A 10 -0.92 -8.08 -13.00
C ARG A 10 -0.50 -9.09 -11.95
N LEU A 11 -0.94 -8.94 -10.71
CA LEU A 11 -0.63 -9.87 -9.61
C LEU A 11 -1.13 -11.29 -9.92
N ARG A 12 -2.33 -11.44 -10.48
CA ARG A 12 -2.81 -12.74 -10.97
C ARG A 12 -1.91 -13.34 -12.05
N ARG A 13 -1.39 -12.54 -12.98
CA ARG A 13 -0.44 -13.01 -14.01
C ARG A 13 0.91 -13.43 -13.43
N LEU A 14 1.24 -12.98 -12.22
CA LEU A 14 2.44 -13.37 -11.47
C LEU A 14 2.17 -14.54 -10.51
N ASP A 15 1.01 -15.21 -10.64
CA ASP A 15 0.58 -16.30 -9.77
C ASP A 15 0.39 -15.88 -8.29
N ILE A 16 0.10 -14.60 -8.07
CA ILE A 16 -0.20 -14.05 -6.74
C ILE A 16 -1.72 -14.00 -6.55
N THR A 17 -2.19 -14.73 -5.55
CA THR A 17 -3.62 -14.85 -5.25
C THR A 17 -4.16 -13.55 -4.64
N ASN A 18 -5.07 -12.89 -5.36
CA ASN A 18 -5.69 -11.63 -4.92
C ASN A 18 -6.41 -11.69 -3.57
N ASN A 19 -6.88 -12.87 -3.14
CA ASN A 19 -7.58 -13.06 -1.87
C ASN A 19 -6.66 -12.88 -0.65
N ARG A 20 -5.34 -13.00 -0.84
CA ARG A 20 -4.35 -12.78 0.22
C ARG A 20 -3.92 -11.31 0.33
N ILE A 21 -4.43 -10.45 -0.56
CA ILE A 21 -4.15 -9.02 -0.59
C ILE A 21 -5.36 -8.28 -0.03
N LEU A 22 -5.18 -7.72 1.16
CA LEU A 22 -6.20 -7.01 1.92
C LEU A 22 -6.52 -5.66 1.28
N ASP A 23 -5.49 -4.90 0.91
CA ASP A 23 -5.63 -3.59 0.28
C ASP A 23 -4.50 -3.31 -0.72
N ILE A 24 -4.78 -2.46 -1.71
CA ILE A 24 -3.84 -1.99 -2.71
C ILE A 24 -4.00 -0.48 -2.85
N HIS A 25 -2.93 0.27 -2.61
CA HIS A 25 -2.96 1.71 -2.80
C HIS A 25 -1.66 2.25 -3.41
N TYR A 26 -1.77 3.43 -4.01
CA TYR A 26 -0.64 4.15 -4.58
C TYR A 26 -0.07 5.11 -3.54
N SER A 27 0.97 4.69 -2.84
CA SER A 27 1.62 5.49 -1.79
C SER A 27 2.61 6.51 -2.35
N GLY A 28 2.81 6.53 -3.67
CA GLY A 28 3.64 7.50 -4.35
C GLY A 28 3.70 7.29 -5.85
N ARG A 29 4.41 8.17 -6.55
CA ARG A 29 4.60 8.05 -8.01
C ARG A 29 5.39 6.77 -8.31
N ASN A 30 4.77 5.87 -9.08
CA ASN A 30 5.32 4.55 -9.44
C ASN A 30 5.56 3.61 -8.25
N VAL A 31 4.97 3.89 -7.09
CA VAL A 31 5.05 3.04 -5.89
C VAL A 31 3.66 2.51 -5.58
N VAL A 32 3.56 1.19 -5.43
CA VAL A 32 2.34 0.52 -5.00
C VAL A 32 2.63 -0.14 -3.66
N ALA A 33 1.79 0.14 -2.66
CA ALA A 33 1.78 -0.59 -1.42
C ALA A 33 0.69 -1.66 -1.46
N LEU A 34 1.05 -2.83 -0.93
CA LEU A 34 0.17 -3.98 -0.78
C LEU A 34 0.03 -4.24 0.72
N LEU A 35 -1.21 -4.21 1.22
CA LEU A 35 -1.50 -4.66 2.56
C LEU A 35 -1.78 -6.15 2.53
N VAL A 36 -1.03 -6.92 3.31
CA VAL A 36 -1.13 -8.39 3.38
C VAL A 36 -0.99 -8.86 4.81
N HIS A 37 -1.39 -10.10 5.08
CA HIS A 37 -1.12 -10.74 6.37
C HIS A 37 0.38 -10.91 6.59
N ASN A 38 0.85 -10.72 7.83
CA ASN A 38 2.27 -10.81 8.19
C ASN A 38 2.89 -12.16 7.79
N ASP A 39 2.16 -13.26 8.01
CA ASP A 39 2.63 -14.62 7.65
C ASP A 39 2.82 -14.80 6.14
N TYR A 40 2.13 -14.00 5.31
CA TYR A 40 2.24 -14.07 3.85
C TYR A 40 3.35 -13.17 3.29
N VAL A 41 3.93 -12.26 4.09
CA VAL A 41 4.94 -11.30 3.62
C VAL A 41 6.15 -12.01 3.01
N ASN A 42 6.68 -13.03 3.69
CA ASN A 42 7.86 -13.77 3.22
C ASN A 42 7.60 -14.51 1.90
N GLU A 43 6.43 -15.15 1.78
CA GLU A 43 6.02 -15.84 0.55
C GLU A 43 5.83 -14.86 -0.61
N LEU A 44 5.13 -13.74 -0.37
CA LEU A 44 4.90 -12.70 -1.36
C LEU A 44 6.22 -12.07 -1.84
N ARG A 45 7.14 -11.77 -0.92
CA ARG A 45 8.46 -11.24 -1.28
C ARG A 45 9.25 -12.23 -2.13
N LYS A 46 9.20 -13.53 -1.82
CA LYS A 46 9.83 -14.57 -2.64
C LYS A 46 9.20 -14.62 -4.04
N GLN A 47 7.88 -14.58 -4.15
CA GLN A 47 7.17 -14.57 -5.43
C GLN A 47 7.53 -13.35 -6.28
N LEU A 48 7.41 -12.14 -5.71
CA LEU A 48 7.75 -10.88 -6.39
C LEU A 48 9.24 -10.78 -6.74
N GLY A 49 10.13 -11.35 -5.91
CA GLY A 49 11.57 -11.42 -6.16
C GLY A 49 11.92 -12.21 -7.41
N ARG A 50 11.15 -13.26 -7.76
CA ARG A 50 11.33 -14.01 -9.03
C ARG A 50 11.16 -13.14 -10.26
N PHE A 51 10.37 -12.07 -10.15
CA PHE A 51 10.07 -11.13 -11.22
C PHE A 51 10.91 -9.84 -11.14
N LYS A 52 11.95 -9.82 -10.29
CA LYS A 52 12.86 -8.68 -10.10
C LYS A 52 12.13 -7.39 -9.70
N VAL A 53 11.03 -7.52 -8.95
CA VAL A 53 10.32 -6.36 -8.39
C VAL A 53 11.19 -5.74 -7.30
N THR A 54 11.41 -4.43 -7.39
CA THR A 54 12.13 -3.67 -6.37
C THR A 54 11.23 -3.47 -5.15
N PHE A 55 11.68 -3.95 -3.99
CA PHE A 55 11.05 -3.65 -2.72
C PHE A 55 11.59 -2.33 -2.16
N LYS A 56 10.70 -1.56 -1.53
CA LYS A 56 11.07 -0.35 -0.80
C LYS A 56 10.87 -0.63 0.68
N ASP A 57 11.93 -1.02 1.36
CA ASP A 57 11.90 -1.40 2.78
C ASP A 57 11.83 -0.17 3.71
N ASP A 58 12.43 0.95 3.28
CA ASP A 58 12.44 2.21 4.04
C ASP A 58 11.25 3.12 3.70
N PHE A 59 10.07 2.54 3.45
CA PHE A 59 8.87 3.34 3.20
C PHE A 59 8.15 3.64 4.50
N ASP A 60 8.21 4.91 4.92
CA ASP A 60 7.37 5.44 6.01
C ASP A 60 6.14 6.15 5.42
N PRO A 61 4.91 5.67 5.68
CA PRO A 61 3.68 6.31 5.21
C PRO A 61 3.45 7.70 5.82
N CYS A 62 4.10 8.01 6.95
CA CYS A 62 3.99 9.28 7.66
C CYS A 62 5.09 10.28 7.27
N ASP A 63 6.05 9.91 6.41
CA ASP A 63 7.10 10.83 5.96
C ASP A 63 6.48 12.01 5.18
N PRO A 64 6.79 13.28 5.52
CA PRO A 64 6.26 14.45 4.83
C PRO A 64 6.55 14.46 3.31
N LYS A 65 7.56 13.72 2.85
CA LYS A 65 7.92 13.55 1.43
C LYS A 65 6.95 12.64 0.66
N VAL A 66 6.06 11.93 1.35
CA VAL A 66 4.99 11.12 0.73
C VAL A 66 3.95 12.03 0.09
N LEU A 67 3.63 13.16 0.73
CA LEU A 67 2.70 14.17 0.22
C LEU A 67 3.39 15.08 -0.80
N ARG A 68 3.38 14.65 -2.06
CA ARG A 68 3.95 15.38 -3.22
C ARG A 68 2.93 16.17 -4.04
N ASP A 69 1.69 16.24 -3.58
CA ASP A 69 0.65 17.01 -4.25
C ASP A 69 1.01 18.51 -4.19
N PRO A 70 1.01 19.24 -5.32
CA PRO A 70 1.29 20.68 -5.33
C PRO A 70 0.42 21.49 -4.36
N LYS A 71 -0.79 21.02 -4.03
CA LYS A 71 -1.67 21.69 -3.06
C LYS A 71 -1.11 21.72 -1.63
N HIS A 72 -0.11 20.87 -1.34
CA HIS A 72 0.57 20.80 -0.06
C HIS A 72 1.96 21.45 -0.12
N ALA A 73 2.34 22.08 -1.25
CA ALA A 73 3.66 22.66 -1.46
C ALA A 73 4.01 23.70 -0.37
N ASP A 74 3.02 24.48 0.05
CA ASP A 74 3.19 25.58 1.00
C ASP A 74 3.13 25.14 2.47
N LEU A 75 2.73 23.89 2.74
CA LEU A 75 2.67 23.35 4.09
C LEU A 75 4.06 23.07 4.66
N SER A 76 4.24 23.36 5.94
CA SER A 76 5.44 23.01 6.68
C SER A 76 5.64 21.49 6.76
N PRO A 77 6.88 21.01 6.99
CA PRO A 77 7.14 19.58 7.17
C PRO A 77 6.32 18.94 8.30
N GLU A 78 6.03 19.68 9.38
CA GLU A 78 5.22 19.20 10.49
C GLU A 78 3.75 19.01 10.08
N GLU A 79 3.16 20.01 9.44
CA GLU A 79 1.78 19.93 8.94
C GLU A 79 1.61 18.79 7.92
N ARG A 80 2.60 18.58 7.05
CA ARG A 80 2.61 17.46 6.10
C ARG A 80 2.68 16.12 6.81
N THR A 81 3.48 16.00 7.86
CA THR A 81 3.57 14.77 8.67
C THR A 81 2.22 14.44 9.31
N ILE A 82 1.56 15.44 9.91
CA ILE A 82 0.24 15.27 10.52
C ILE A 82 -0.79 14.84 9.47
N LEU A 83 -0.78 15.48 8.31
CA LEU A 83 -1.72 15.15 7.24
C LEU A 83 -1.46 13.75 6.65
N ALA A 84 -0.19 13.36 6.51
CA ALA A 84 0.19 12.01 6.07
C ALA A 84 -0.30 10.95 7.06
N LEU A 85 -0.12 11.20 8.37
CA LEU A 85 -0.64 10.35 9.44
C LEU A 85 -2.17 10.22 9.39
N MET A 86 -2.89 11.33 9.19
CA MET A 86 -4.35 11.31 9.05
C MET A 86 -4.78 10.44 7.87
N HIS A 87 -4.18 10.64 6.69
CA HIS A 87 -4.49 9.84 5.51
C HIS A 87 -4.16 8.36 5.69
N HIS A 88 -3.02 8.05 6.33
CA HIS A 88 -2.65 6.68 6.62
C HIS A 88 -3.64 6.02 7.59
N SER A 89 -4.06 6.74 8.64
CA SER A 89 -4.99 6.24 9.65
C SER A 89 -6.38 5.96 9.07
N ASP A 90 -6.91 6.88 8.26
CA ASP A 90 -8.18 6.71 7.54
C ASP A 90 -8.13 5.47 6.63
N ARG A 91 -7.02 5.27 5.92
CA ARG A 91 -6.81 4.09 5.07
C ARG A 91 -6.78 2.79 5.86
N MET A 92 -6.10 2.78 7.01
CA MET A 92 -6.08 1.60 7.88
C MET A 92 -7.47 1.29 8.43
N ALA A 93 -8.23 2.30 8.83
CA ALA A 93 -9.62 2.13 9.24
C ALA A 93 -10.50 1.55 8.11
N CYS A 94 -10.37 2.07 6.89
CA CYS A 94 -11.07 1.50 5.73
C CYS A 94 -10.66 0.06 5.47
N ALA A 95 -9.36 -0.26 5.47
CA ALA A 95 -8.89 -1.62 5.24
C ALA A 95 -9.43 -2.61 6.29
N LEU A 96 -9.46 -2.20 7.56
CA LEU A 96 -10.05 -2.98 8.66
C LEU A 96 -11.55 -3.22 8.48
N SER A 97 -12.29 -2.26 7.92
CA SER A 97 -13.74 -2.44 7.65
C SER A 97 -14.02 -3.57 6.63
N TYR A 98 -13.05 -3.89 5.77
CA TYR A 98 -13.14 -4.98 4.79
C TYR A 98 -12.56 -6.31 5.28
N THR A 99 -11.84 -6.32 6.41
CA THR A 99 -11.44 -7.58 7.05
C THR A 99 -12.64 -8.14 7.81
N HIS A 100 -13.17 -9.28 7.36
CA HIS A 100 -14.23 -9.98 8.07
C HIS A 100 -13.79 -10.30 9.51
N ALA A 101 -14.73 -10.19 10.46
CA ALA A 101 -14.49 -10.57 11.85
C ALA A 101 -13.94 -12.02 11.94
N PRO A 102 -13.17 -12.35 12.99
CA PRO A 102 -12.61 -13.69 13.15
C PRO A 102 -13.74 -14.72 13.07
N ILE A 103 -13.54 -15.75 12.24
CA ILE A 103 -14.43 -16.92 12.26
C ILE A 103 -14.15 -17.62 13.59
N LYS A 104 -15.16 -17.66 14.47
CA LYS A 104 -15.11 -18.35 15.76
C LYS A 104 -14.90 -19.85 15.60
#